data_AF-A0A2W0ZZ09-F1
#
_entry.id   AF-A0A2W0ZZ09-F1
#
_cell.length_a   1.000
_cell.length_b   1.000
_cell.length_c   1.000
_cell.angle_alpha   90.00
_cell.angle_beta   90.00
_cell.angle_gamma   90.00
#
_symmetry.space_group_name_H-M   'P 1'
#
loop_
_entity.id
_entity.type
_entity.pdbx_description
1 polymer ?
#
loop_
_entity_poly.entity_id
_entity_poly.type
_entity_poly.pdbx_seq_one_letter_code
_entity_poly.pdbx_strand_id
1 'polypeptide(L)'
;QPTPPIPRVSNARKTAPPPPRPADPNPPPPQPPTPTTVLPSLTPDQALAEPSNGPLARILEAAFASLTRDHALAALRAAGVPAVPCPNRSQIFTAETALANRALAVVQTARYGPVAHSARFARFGAHDPDPLPAPELGQHSRQSLLRAGLTDQEINALLTAGVTSQPETHPS
;
A
#
# COMPACT_ATOMS: atom_id res chain seq x y z
N GLN A 1 39.18 -7.25 -56.84
CA GLN A 1 39.14 -8.63 -57.36
C GLN A 1 37.97 -9.38 -56.72
N PRO A 2 37.36 -10.33 -57.44
CA PRO A 2 35.95 -10.67 -57.34
C PRO A 2 35.63 -11.73 -56.28
N THR A 3 34.39 -11.68 -55.79
CA THR A 3 33.75 -12.60 -54.84
C THR A 3 33.81 -14.05 -55.34
N PRO A 4 34.22 -15.03 -54.51
CA PRO A 4 34.11 -16.43 -54.87
C PRO A 4 32.66 -16.95 -54.68
N PRO A 5 32.22 -17.92 -55.51
CA PRO A 5 30.83 -18.34 -55.62
C PRO A 5 30.40 -19.33 -54.53
N ILE A 6 29.11 -19.28 -54.21
CA ILE A 6 28.42 -20.15 -53.25
C ILE A 6 28.34 -21.59 -53.80
N PRO A 7 28.75 -22.63 -53.06
CA PRO A 7 28.46 -24.01 -53.45
C PRO A 7 27.00 -24.38 -53.16
N ARG A 8 26.30 -24.87 -54.20
CA ARG A 8 24.98 -25.52 -54.12
C ARG A 8 25.07 -26.76 -53.23
N VAL A 9 24.29 -26.78 -52.15
CA VAL A 9 24.07 -28.00 -51.36
C VAL A 9 22.99 -28.85 -52.04
N SER A 10 23.37 -30.08 -52.36
CA SER A 10 22.51 -31.12 -52.93
C SER A 10 21.54 -31.64 -51.87
N ASN A 11 20.25 -31.70 -52.21
CA ASN A 11 19.18 -32.25 -51.39
C ASN A 11 19.15 -33.78 -51.48
N ALA A 12 19.71 -34.47 -50.49
CA ALA A 12 19.40 -35.88 -50.23
C ALA A 12 18.46 -35.97 -49.02
N ARG A 13 17.15 -36.09 -49.29
CA ARG A 13 16.13 -36.40 -48.28
C ARG A 13 16.42 -37.77 -47.68
N LYS A 14 16.93 -37.80 -46.46
CA LYS A 14 16.81 -38.96 -45.57
C LYS A 14 15.56 -38.75 -44.72
N THR A 15 14.49 -39.48 -45.03
CA THR A 15 13.22 -39.48 -44.30
C THR A 15 13.46 -39.95 -42.86
N ALA A 16 13.48 -39.01 -41.92
CA ALA A 16 13.37 -39.29 -40.49
C ALA A 16 11.88 -39.20 -40.06
N PRO A 17 11.42 -40.04 -39.11
CA PRO A 17 10.04 -39.98 -38.60
C PRO A 17 9.78 -38.62 -37.91
N PRO A 18 8.51 -38.14 -37.90
CA PRO A 18 8.19 -36.83 -37.34
C PRO A 18 8.50 -36.78 -35.83
N PRO A 19 8.96 -35.62 -35.32
CA PRO A 19 9.23 -35.45 -33.90
C PRO A 19 7.93 -35.62 -33.08
N PRO A 20 8.02 -36.09 -31.82
CA PRO A 20 6.86 -36.14 -30.94
C PRO A 20 6.27 -34.73 -30.78
N ARG A 21 4.94 -34.66 -30.73
CA ARG A 21 4.20 -33.40 -30.52
C ARG A 21 4.78 -32.62 -29.34
N PRO A 22 4.91 -31.29 -29.43
CA PRO A 22 5.26 -30.48 -28.26
C PRO A 22 4.24 -30.77 -27.15
N ALA A 23 4.75 -31.00 -25.94
CA ALA A 23 3.93 -31.15 -24.75
C ALA A 23 3.00 -29.93 -24.63
N ASP A 24 1.77 -30.18 -24.15
CA ASP A 24 0.80 -29.13 -23.85
C ASP A 24 1.48 -27.98 -23.08
N PRO A 25 1.32 -26.71 -23.51
CA PRO A 25 1.94 -25.56 -22.86
C PRO A 25 1.27 -25.21 -21.52
N ASN A 26 0.22 -25.95 -21.13
CA ASN A 26 -0.47 -25.75 -19.88
C ASN A 26 -0.05 -26.83 -18.89
N PRO A 27 0.66 -26.49 -17.80
CA PRO A 27 0.78 -27.42 -16.69
C PRO A 27 -0.63 -27.79 -16.23
N PRO A 28 -0.88 -29.05 -15.82
CA PRO A 28 -2.11 -29.37 -15.11
C PRO A 28 -2.29 -28.36 -13.97
N PRO A 29 -3.54 -27.96 -13.64
CA PRO A 29 -3.77 -27.05 -12.52
C PRO A 29 -2.98 -27.56 -11.31
N PRO A 30 -2.25 -26.69 -10.59
CA PRO A 30 -1.47 -27.11 -9.44
C PRO A 30 -2.40 -27.90 -8.52
N GLN A 31 -2.08 -29.18 -8.31
CA GLN A 31 -2.86 -30.01 -7.40
C GLN A 31 -2.87 -29.31 -6.04
N PRO A 32 -4.00 -29.28 -5.33
CA PRO A 32 -4.03 -28.70 -3.99
C PRO A 32 -2.95 -29.39 -3.16
N PRO A 33 -2.05 -28.64 -2.49
CA PRO A 33 -1.09 -29.24 -1.59
C PRO A 33 -1.88 -30.03 -0.56
N THR A 34 -1.62 -31.33 -0.41
CA THR A 34 -2.20 -32.13 0.67
C THR A 34 -1.58 -31.63 1.97
N PRO A 35 -2.29 -30.91 2.84
CA PRO A 35 -1.73 -30.59 4.14
C PRO A 35 -2.09 -31.78 5.04
N THR A 36 -1.15 -32.68 5.28
CA THR A 36 -1.21 -33.57 6.46
C THR A 36 -0.85 -32.75 7.70
N THR A 37 -1.51 -31.61 7.88
CA THR A 37 -1.46 -30.86 9.12
C THR A 37 -2.72 -31.24 9.87
N VAL A 38 -2.58 -32.23 10.76
CA VAL A 38 -3.66 -32.62 11.67
C VAL A 38 -3.98 -31.40 12.53
N LEU A 39 -5.10 -30.74 12.24
CA LEU A 39 -5.63 -29.70 13.10
C LEU A 39 -5.96 -30.35 14.45
N PRO A 40 -5.49 -29.79 15.58
CA PRO A 40 -5.91 -30.30 16.87
C PRO A 40 -7.43 -30.17 16.99
N SER A 41 -8.09 -31.17 17.56
CA SER A 41 -9.52 -31.16 17.84
C SER A 41 -9.81 -30.21 19.01
N LEU A 42 -9.64 -28.91 18.78
CA LEU A 42 -9.90 -27.86 19.75
C LEU A 42 -11.38 -27.45 19.68
N THR A 43 -11.95 -27.14 20.83
CA THR A 43 -13.22 -26.40 20.87
C THR A 43 -12.99 -24.94 20.44
N PRO A 44 -14.02 -24.21 20.00
CA PRO A 44 -13.88 -22.79 19.68
C PRO A 44 -13.30 -21.94 20.82
N ASP A 45 -13.69 -22.20 22.07
CA ASP A 45 -13.16 -21.47 23.24
C ASP A 45 -11.67 -21.73 23.46
N GLN A 46 -11.22 -22.98 23.24
CA GLN A 46 -9.79 -23.32 23.32
C GLN A 46 -9.00 -22.67 22.20
N ALA A 47 -9.52 -22.68 20.97
CA ALA A 47 -8.89 -22.02 19.84
C ALA A 47 -8.80 -20.50 20.02
N LEU A 48 -9.79 -19.87 20.68
CA LEU A 48 -9.78 -18.45 20.98
C LEU A 48 -8.79 -18.08 22.10
N ALA A 49 -8.56 -18.99 23.05
CA ALA A 49 -7.62 -18.79 24.15
C ALA A 49 -6.14 -19.02 23.77
N GLU A 50 -5.87 -19.64 22.62
CA GLU A 50 -4.52 -19.85 22.11
C GLU A 50 -3.80 -18.51 21.85
N PRO A 51 -2.51 -18.40 22.18
CA PRO A 51 -1.75 -17.18 21.93
C PRO A 51 -1.59 -16.94 20.42
N SER A 52 -1.49 -15.66 20.03
CA SER A 52 -1.41 -15.25 18.62
C SER A 52 -0.18 -15.78 17.86
N ASN A 53 0.86 -16.19 18.58
CA ASN A 53 2.07 -16.83 18.04
C ASN A 53 2.23 -18.29 18.52
N GLY A 54 1.14 -18.91 18.98
CA GLY A 54 1.11 -20.25 19.56
C GLY A 54 1.21 -21.40 18.56
N PRO A 55 1.08 -22.64 19.05
CA PRO A 55 0.98 -23.83 18.21
C PRO A 55 -0.09 -23.73 17.12
N LEU A 56 -1.29 -23.23 17.44
CA LEU A 56 -2.37 -23.07 16.46
C LEU A 56 -1.99 -22.07 15.35
N ALA A 57 -1.37 -20.94 15.71
CA ALA A 57 -0.92 -19.94 14.75
C ALA A 57 0.10 -20.50 13.76
N ARG A 58 1.06 -21.31 14.24
CA ARG A 58 2.08 -21.96 13.37
C ARG A 58 1.47 -22.99 12.42
N ILE A 59 0.44 -23.71 12.86
CA ILE A 59 -0.31 -24.63 12.00
C ILE A 59 -1.02 -23.86 10.89
N LEU A 60 -1.70 -22.76 11.23
CA LEU A 60 -2.37 -21.91 10.24
C LEU A 60 -1.36 -21.25 9.29
N GLU A 61 -0.23 -20.77 9.78
CA GLU A 61 0.86 -20.20 8.98
C GLU A 61 1.36 -21.21 7.93
N ALA A 62 1.66 -22.45 8.34
CA ALA A 62 2.09 -23.50 7.44
C ALA A 62 1.03 -23.84 6.38
N ALA A 63 -0.25 -23.85 6.75
CA ALA A 63 -1.35 -24.07 5.81
C ALA A 63 -1.45 -22.93 4.78
N PHE A 64 -1.43 -21.67 5.23
CA PHE A 64 -1.52 -20.50 4.35
C PHE A 64 -0.27 -20.28 3.50
N ALA A 65 0.92 -20.70 3.96
CA ALA A 65 2.17 -20.55 3.21
C ALA A 65 2.14 -21.25 1.84
N SER A 66 1.30 -22.28 1.70
CA SER A 66 1.12 -23.03 0.46
C SER A 66 0.10 -22.41 -0.52
N LEU A 67 -0.58 -21.32 -0.11
CA LEU A 67 -1.65 -20.69 -0.87
C LEU A 67 -1.24 -19.29 -1.34
N THR A 68 -1.76 -18.88 -2.50
CA THR A 68 -1.78 -17.45 -2.84
C THR A 68 -2.79 -16.74 -1.93
N ARG A 69 -2.56 -15.45 -1.68
CA ARG A 69 -3.47 -14.62 -0.89
C ARG A 69 -4.91 -14.70 -1.41
N ASP A 70 -5.09 -14.64 -2.73
CA ASP A 70 -6.40 -14.59 -3.35
C ASP A 70 -7.14 -15.94 -3.22
N HIS A 71 -6.43 -17.07 -3.33
CA HIS A 71 -7.00 -18.39 -3.04
C HIS A 71 -7.40 -18.54 -1.57
N ALA A 72 -6.54 -18.10 -0.64
CA ALA A 72 -6.83 -18.13 0.79
C ALA A 72 -8.09 -17.32 1.13
N LEU A 73 -8.21 -16.09 0.60
CA LEU A 73 -9.38 -15.23 0.81
C LEU A 73 -10.65 -15.82 0.19
N ALA A 74 -10.57 -16.44 -0.99
CA ALA A 74 -11.72 -17.11 -1.60
C ALA A 74 -12.20 -18.31 -0.77
N ALA A 75 -11.26 -19.13 -0.27
CA ALA A 75 -11.57 -20.27 0.59
C ALA A 75 -12.21 -19.84 1.92
N LEU A 76 -11.65 -18.82 2.59
CA LEU A 76 -12.19 -18.27 3.83
C LEU A 76 -13.60 -17.70 3.62
N ARG A 77 -13.82 -16.97 2.53
CA ARG A 77 -15.14 -16.42 2.17
C ARG A 77 -16.17 -17.52 1.90
N ALA A 78 -15.79 -18.58 1.17
CA ALA A 78 -16.65 -19.72 0.91
C ALA A 78 -17.04 -20.46 2.19
N ALA A 79 -16.16 -20.47 3.19
CA ALA A 79 -16.41 -21.01 4.53
C ALA A 79 -17.18 -20.04 5.46
N GLY A 80 -17.58 -18.86 4.98
CA GLY A 80 -18.28 -17.85 5.79
C GLY A 80 -17.37 -17.11 6.79
N VAL A 81 -16.04 -17.23 6.66
CA VAL A 81 -15.08 -16.54 7.53
C VAL A 81 -14.81 -15.13 7.00
N PRO A 82 -15.05 -14.07 7.80
CA PRO A 82 -14.74 -12.71 7.40
C PRO A 82 -13.22 -12.52 7.35
N ALA A 83 -12.69 -12.29 6.16
CA ALA A 83 -11.28 -12.06 5.93
C ALA A 83 -11.05 -10.95 4.90
N VAL A 84 -10.02 -10.14 5.12
CA VAL A 84 -9.61 -9.05 4.24
C VAL A 84 -8.10 -9.14 3.96
N PRO A 85 -7.64 -8.69 2.79
CA PRO A 85 -6.21 -8.62 2.51
C PRO A 85 -5.53 -7.62 3.44
N CYS A 86 -4.35 -7.98 3.96
CA CYS A 86 -3.49 -7.03 4.66
C CYS A 86 -2.74 -6.17 3.62
N PRO A 87 -2.99 -4.85 3.54
CA PRO A 87 -2.29 -3.98 2.61
C PRO A 87 -0.85 -3.72 3.07
N ASN A 88 0.07 -3.59 2.12
CA ASN A 88 1.39 -3.04 2.41
C ASN A 88 1.36 -1.51 2.54
N ARG A 89 2.46 -0.90 2.98
CA ARG A 89 2.53 0.55 3.26
C ARG A 89 2.08 1.43 2.08
N SER A 90 2.43 1.10 0.84
CA SER A 90 2.02 1.90 -0.32
C SER A 90 0.55 1.66 -0.69
N GLN A 91 0.06 0.44 -0.50
CA GLN A 91 -1.34 0.07 -0.75
C GLN A 91 -2.31 0.70 0.24
N ILE A 92 -1.89 1.07 1.45
CA ILE A 92 -2.77 1.74 2.43
C ILE A 92 -3.39 3.01 1.84
N PHE A 93 -2.62 3.77 1.04
CA PHE A 93 -3.08 5.04 0.47
C PHE A 93 -4.09 4.89 -0.66
N THR A 94 -4.20 3.68 -1.23
CA THR A 94 -5.10 3.36 -2.34
C THR A 94 -6.08 2.25 -2.00
N ALA A 95 -6.08 1.78 -0.74
CA ALA A 95 -6.98 0.74 -0.28
C ALA A 95 -8.43 1.21 -0.39
N GLU A 96 -9.29 0.37 -0.96
CA GLU A 96 -10.72 0.67 -1.15
C GLU A 96 -11.38 1.08 0.16
N THR A 97 -11.05 0.40 1.27
CA THR A 97 -11.57 0.74 2.60
C THR A 97 -11.09 2.10 3.09
N ALA A 98 -9.86 2.51 2.79
CA ALA A 98 -9.35 3.83 3.17
C ALA A 98 -10.03 4.95 2.37
N LEU A 99 -10.26 4.73 1.07
CA LEU A 99 -10.96 5.65 0.19
C LEU A 99 -12.45 5.77 0.55
N ALA A 100 -13.13 4.63 0.72
CA ALA A 100 -14.55 4.58 1.07
C ALA A 100 -14.85 5.25 2.42
N ASN A 101 -13.95 5.10 3.39
CA ASN A 101 -14.10 5.72 4.71
C ASN A 101 -13.59 7.16 4.77
N ARG A 102 -13.05 7.71 3.67
CA ARG A 102 -12.36 9.01 3.65
C ARG A 102 -11.32 9.11 4.77
N ALA A 103 -10.59 8.02 4.99
CA ALA A 103 -9.58 7.88 6.03
C ALA A 103 -8.29 8.67 5.73
N LEU A 104 -8.18 9.19 4.51
CA LEU A 104 -7.06 9.97 4.01
C LEU A 104 -7.58 11.32 3.54
N ALA A 105 -6.79 12.36 3.78
CA ALA A 105 -7.02 13.68 3.23
C ALA A 105 -5.77 14.16 2.51
N VAL A 106 -5.98 15.00 1.51
CA VAL A 106 -4.91 15.66 0.75
C VAL A 106 -5.05 17.15 0.97
N VAL A 107 -3.99 17.79 1.44
CA VAL A 107 -3.92 19.24 1.61
C VAL A 107 -2.84 19.83 0.73
N GLN A 108 -3.10 21.02 0.19
CA GLN A 108 -2.10 21.75 -0.57
C GLN A 108 -1.22 22.56 0.38
N THR A 109 0.07 22.24 0.42
CA THR A 109 1.07 22.97 1.20
C THR A 109 1.86 23.89 0.29
N ALA A 110 2.23 25.08 0.79
CA ALA A 110 3.03 26.04 0.01
C ALA A 110 4.41 25.46 -0.37
N ARG A 111 5.04 24.74 0.55
CA ARG A 111 6.40 24.21 0.37
C ARG A 111 6.49 22.87 -0.38
N TYR A 112 5.53 21.97 -0.20
CA TYR A 112 5.64 20.58 -0.69
C TYR A 112 4.54 20.22 -1.70
N GLY A 113 3.65 21.15 -2.04
CA GLY A 113 2.50 20.87 -2.89
C GLY A 113 1.50 19.93 -2.20
N PRO A 114 0.87 18.98 -2.93
CA PRO A 114 -0.15 18.11 -2.38
C PRO A 114 0.47 17.06 -1.44
N VAL A 115 0.04 17.06 -0.18
CA VAL A 115 0.50 16.11 0.84
C VAL A 115 -0.69 15.30 1.35
N ALA A 116 -0.57 13.97 1.26
CA ALA A 116 -1.54 13.04 1.83
C ALA A 116 -1.24 12.78 3.32
N HIS A 117 -2.27 12.81 4.16
CA HIS A 117 -2.19 12.46 5.58
C HIS A 117 -3.45 11.74 6.05
N SER A 118 -3.38 11.15 7.25
CA SER A 118 -4.54 10.54 7.90
C SER A 118 -5.61 11.60 8.20
N ALA A 119 -6.81 11.37 7.70
CA ALA A 119 -7.95 12.21 8.03
C ALA A 119 -8.39 12.00 9.49
N ARG A 120 -9.44 12.71 9.91
CA ARG A 120 -10.06 12.52 11.23
C ARG A 120 -10.61 11.09 11.34
N PHE A 121 -10.15 10.36 12.37
CA PHE A 121 -10.55 8.96 12.60
C PHE A 121 -12.03 8.77 12.89
N ALA A 122 -12.69 9.79 13.44
CA ALA A 122 -14.10 9.75 13.78
C ALA A 122 -14.81 10.99 13.23
N ARG A 123 -16.07 10.78 12.82
CA ARG A 123 -16.95 11.82 12.30
C ARG A 123 -18.13 11.97 13.24
N PHE A 124 -18.34 13.17 13.77
CA PHE A 124 -19.38 13.47 14.74
C PHE A 124 -20.45 14.35 14.10
N GLY A 125 -21.53 13.71 13.66
CA GLY A 125 -22.68 14.41 13.05
C GLY A 125 -22.37 15.06 11.70
N ALA A 126 -23.05 16.17 11.42
CA ALA A 126 -23.00 16.85 10.12
C ALA A 126 -21.77 17.76 9.93
N HIS A 127 -21.02 18.06 11.01
CA HIS A 127 -19.87 18.94 10.93
C HIS A 127 -18.58 18.17 10.62
N ASP A 128 -18.16 18.27 9.37
CA ASP A 128 -16.99 17.57 8.84
C ASP A 128 -16.10 18.57 8.07
N PRO A 129 -15.45 19.54 8.74
CA PRO A 129 -14.63 20.53 8.06
C PRO A 129 -13.45 19.90 7.31
N ASP A 130 -13.15 20.44 6.14
CA ASP A 130 -11.99 20.04 5.38
C ASP A 130 -10.69 20.37 6.14
N PRO A 131 -9.69 19.49 6.10
CA PRO A 131 -8.42 19.75 6.76
C PRO A 131 -7.69 20.89 6.04
N LEU A 132 -7.04 21.74 6.85
CA LEU A 132 -6.19 22.80 6.36
C LEU A 132 -4.72 22.36 6.41
N PRO A 133 -3.85 22.88 5.53
CA PRO A 133 -2.42 22.66 5.64
C PRO A 133 -1.91 23.20 6.98
N ALA A 134 -0.85 22.57 7.50
CA ALA A 134 -0.15 23.10 8.66
C ALA A 134 0.41 24.49 8.33
N PRO A 135 0.35 25.45 9.27
CA PRO A 135 0.88 26.76 9.04
C PRO A 135 2.40 26.73 8.87
N GLU A 136 2.91 27.63 8.06
CA GLU A 136 4.36 27.84 7.96
C GLU A 136 4.93 28.43 9.24
N LEU A 137 6.24 28.29 9.41
CA LEU A 137 6.94 28.83 10.57
C LEU A 137 6.72 30.35 10.65
N GLY A 138 6.05 30.78 11.71
CA GLY A 138 5.78 32.19 11.95
C GLY A 138 4.65 32.80 11.10
N GLN A 139 3.87 31.99 10.36
CA GLN A 139 2.79 32.48 9.49
C GLN A 139 1.81 33.42 10.21
N HIS A 140 1.54 33.12 11.48
CA HIS A 140 0.60 33.87 12.31
C HIS A 140 1.27 34.78 13.35
N SER A 141 2.60 34.94 13.35
CA SER A 141 3.33 35.71 14.38
C SER A 141 2.83 37.14 14.49
N ARG A 142 2.78 37.86 13.37
CA ARG A 142 2.31 39.26 13.32
C ARG A 142 0.85 39.40 13.78
N GLN A 143 -0.04 38.51 13.32
CA GLN A 143 -1.44 38.52 13.73
C GLN A 143 -1.59 38.31 15.25
N SER A 144 -0.85 37.35 15.81
CA SER A 144 -0.86 37.07 17.24
C SER A 144 -0.31 38.23 18.07
N LEU A 145 0.78 38.87 17.62
CA LEU A 145 1.38 40.01 18.31
C LEU A 145 0.49 41.27 18.25
N LEU A 146 -0.17 41.52 17.12
CA LEU A 146 -1.19 42.58 17.01
C LEU A 146 -2.36 42.33 17.97
N ARG A 147 -2.85 41.08 18.05
CA ARG A 147 -3.90 40.70 19.02
C ARG A 147 -3.45 40.84 20.47
N ALA A 148 -2.15 40.75 20.73
CA ALA A 148 -1.56 40.98 22.04
C ALA A 148 -1.34 42.47 22.37
N GLY A 149 -1.61 43.39 21.44
CA GLY A 149 -1.53 44.83 21.65
C GLY A 149 -0.23 45.49 21.21
N LEU A 150 0.68 44.78 20.54
CA LEU A 150 1.89 45.38 20.00
C LEU A 150 1.57 46.20 18.74
N THR A 151 2.28 47.29 18.58
CA THR A 151 2.24 48.14 17.38
C THR A 151 3.03 47.53 16.23
N ASP A 152 2.76 47.99 15.00
CA ASP A 152 3.52 47.58 13.82
C ASP A 152 5.02 47.86 13.95
N GLN A 153 5.41 48.96 14.61
CA GLN A 153 6.81 49.31 14.84
C GLN A 153 7.51 48.31 15.77
N GLU A 154 6.86 47.93 16.89
CA GLU A 154 7.41 46.95 17.83
C GLU A 154 7.54 45.57 17.18
N ILE A 155 6.53 45.14 16.41
CA ILE A 155 6.56 43.87 15.68
C ILE A 155 7.70 43.85 14.67
N ASN A 156 7.88 44.92 13.91
CA ASN A 156 8.98 45.03 12.95
C ASN A 156 10.35 45.00 13.64
N ALA A 157 10.49 45.63 14.81
CA ALA A 157 11.72 45.56 15.59
C ALA A 157 12.04 44.12 16.04
N LEU A 158 11.02 43.36 16.47
CA LEU A 158 11.16 41.95 16.87
C LEU A 158 11.55 41.04 15.70
N LEU A 159 10.98 41.28 14.51
CA LEU A 159 11.33 40.56 13.29
C LEU A 159 12.78 40.84 12.87
N THR A 160 13.19 42.12 12.85
CA THR A 160 14.57 42.52 12.52
C THR A 160 15.58 41.98 13.52
N ALA A 161 15.22 41.91 14.81
CA ALA A 161 16.05 41.35 15.86
C ALA A 161 16.12 39.81 15.83
N GLY A 162 15.35 39.15 14.96
CA GLY A 162 15.29 37.68 14.86
C GLY A 162 14.61 37.00 16.05
N VAL A 163 13.91 37.75 16.90
CA VAL A 163 13.19 37.22 18.08
C VAL A 163 11.93 36.44 17.65
N THR A 164 11.34 36.85 16.52
CA THR A 164 10.23 36.15 15.88
C THR A 164 10.46 36.10 14.37
N SER A 165 9.72 35.25 13.67
CA SER A 165 9.81 35.08 12.22
C SER A 165 8.45 35.16 11.55
N GLN A 166 8.46 35.42 10.26
CA GLN A 166 7.34 35.27 9.34
C GLN A 166 7.82 34.52 8.09
N PRO A 167 6.93 33.80 7.40
CA PRO A 167 7.26 33.23 6.10
C PRO A 167 7.65 34.34 5.13
N GLU A 168 8.69 34.10 4.33
CA GLU A 168 9.02 34.98 3.22
C GLU A 168 7.83 35.00 2.26
N THR A 169 7.36 36.19 1.91
CA THR A 169 6.23 36.33 0.98
C THR A 169 6.74 35.92 -0.40
N HIS A 170 6.60 34.66 -0.76
CA HIS A 170 6.92 34.20 -2.11
C HIS A 170 5.84 34.77 -3.06
N PRO A 171 6.19 35.59 -4.06
CA PRO A 171 5.21 36.07 -5.02
C PRO A 171 4.64 34.86 -5.77
N SER A 172 3.31 34.78 -5.80
CA SER A 172 2.54 33.73 -6.51
C SER A 172 2.68 33.82 -8.02
#